data_AF-A0A6A5FV96-F1
#
_entry.id   AF-A0A6A5FV96-F1
#
_cell.length_a   1.000
_cell.length_b   1.000
_cell.length_c   1.000
_cell.angle_alpha   90.00
_cell.angle_beta   90.00
_cell.angle_gamma   90.00
#
_symmetry.space_group_name_H-M   'P 1'
#
loop_
_entity.id
_entity.type
_entity.pdbx_description
1 polymer ?
#
loop_
_entity_poly.entity_id
_entity_poly.type
_entity_poly.pdbx_seq_one_letter_code
_entity_poly.pdbx_strand_id
1 'polypeptide(L)'
;MSNVLSYPSLKCVIEFLEPMKRMHIAIRSSSLRQYEKSIPIRIESLGIGENYMELNKRVVEIDTDNELNFEYKRKPICKRRFPTEVTPQEAFHKVMISYIGKRLTDHVNKLVFNNLLSVLNLP
;
A
#
# COMPACT_ATOMS: atom_id res chain seq x y z
N MET A 1 15.50 24.06 -17.96
CA MET A 1 16.06 23.33 -16.80
C MET A 1 14.90 23.00 -15.87
N SER A 2 14.49 21.73 -15.77
CA SER A 2 13.45 21.34 -14.83
C SER A 2 14.04 21.46 -13.42
N ASN A 3 13.50 22.36 -12.60
CA ASN A 3 13.83 22.44 -11.18
C ASN A 3 13.36 21.14 -10.51
N VAL A 4 14.22 20.12 -10.53
CA VAL A 4 14.02 18.89 -9.77
C VAL A 4 14.09 19.31 -8.31
N LEU A 5 12.98 19.15 -7.59
CA LEU A 5 12.93 19.39 -6.15
C LEU A 5 14.11 18.67 -5.48
N SER A 6 14.86 19.38 -4.64
CA SER A 6 16.04 18.80 -3.99
C SER A 6 15.66 17.75 -2.94
N TYR A 7 16.64 16.90 -2.60
CA TYR A 7 16.49 15.70 -1.76
C TYR A 7 15.71 15.90 -0.44
N PRO A 8 15.97 16.94 0.38
CA PRO A 8 15.22 17.16 1.63
C PRO A 8 13.79 17.61 1.39
N SER A 9 13.56 18.42 0.36
CA SER A 9 12.25 19.00 0.04
C SER A 9 11.25 17.92 -0.35
N LEU A 10 11.66 16.95 -1.18
CA LEU A 10 10.80 15.84 -1.59
C LEU A 10 10.44 14.93 -0.43
N LYS A 11 11.43 14.57 0.41
CA LYS A 11 11.18 13.72 1.58
C LYS A 11 10.20 14.38 2.54
N CYS A 12 10.39 15.67 2.84
CA CYS A 12 9.48 16.46 3.67
C CYS A 12 8.05 16.43 3.12
N VAL A 13 7.86 16.73 1.84
CA VAL A 13 6.52 16.71 1.22
C VAL A 13 5.88 15.32 1.30
N ILE A 14 6.62 14.25 0.97
CA ILE A 14 6.11 12.87 0.98
C ILE A 14 5.71 12.42 2.40
N GLU A 15 6.46 12.83 3.42
CA GLU A 15 6.20 12.46 4.82
C GLU A 15 4.87 13.03 5.34
N PHE A 16 4.50 14.25 4.94
CA PHE A 16 3.23 14.88 5.32
C PHE A 16 2.04 14.48 4.43
N LEU A 17 2.25 13.66 3.40
CA LEU A 17 1.15 13.10 2.61
C LEU A 17 0.55 11.87 3.29
N GLU A 18 -0.77 11.76 3.18
CA GLU A 18 -1.52 10.53 3.51
C GLU A 18 -0.84 9.27 2.91
N PRO A 19 -0.68 8.17 3.67
CA PRO A 19 0.07 6.99 3.26
C PRO A 19 -0.30 6.46 1.86
N MET A 20 -1.60 6.37 1.56
CA MET A 20 -2.06 5.89 0.26
C MET A 20 -1.75 6.85 -0.89
N LYS A 21 -1.77 8.16 -0.63
CA LYS A 21 -1.45 9.17 -1.66
C LYS A 21 0.04 9.12 -2.00
N ARG A 22 0.91 9.05 -0.99
CA ARG A 22 2.36 8.91 -1.24
C ARG A 22 2.69 7.60 -1.96
N MET A 23 2.04 6.49 -1.61
CA MET A 23 2.22 5.21 -2.31
C MET A 23 1.80 5.31 -3.78
N HIS A 24 0.65 5.92 -4.05
CA HIS A 24 0.15 6.14 -5.41
C HIS A 24 1.11 6.97 -6.26
N ILE A 25 1.71 8.00 -5.67
CA ILE A 25 2.73 8.85 -6.32
C ILE A 25 4.03 8.06 -6.53
N ALA A 26 4.51 7.36 -5.50
CA ALA A 26 5.74 6.58 -5.51
C ALA A 26 5.72 5.44 -6.54
N ILE A 27 4.56 4.85 -6.81
CA ILE A 27 4.43 3.82 -7.86
C ILE A 27 4.72 4.37 -9.25
N ARG A 28 4.44 5.65 -9.50
CA ARG A 28 4.66 6.30 -10.80
C ARG A 28 6.05 6.91 -10.97
N SER A 29 6.85 6.95 -9.91
CA SER A 29 8.18 7.55 -9.95
C SER A 29 9.15 6.73 -9.12
N SER A 30 10.10 6.09 -9.80
CA SER A 30 11.17 5.32 -9.15
C SER A 30 12.01 6.17 -8.20
N SER A 31 12.25 7.43 -8.53
CA SER A 31 12.98 8.38 -7.68
C SER A 31 12.21 8.71 -6.40
N LEU A 32 10.88 8.80 -6.45
CA LEU A 32 10.05 9.01 -5.25
C LEU A 32 9.86 7.74 -4.43
N ARG A 33 9.90 6.58 -5.08
CA ARG A 33 9.72 5.27 -4.44
C ARG A 33 10.75 4.97 -3.36
N GLN A 34 12.02 5.32 -3.58
CA GLN A 34 13.07 5.14 -2.57
C GLN A 34 12.83 6.01 -1.32
N TYR A 35 12.37 7.25 -1.51
CA TYR A 35 12.09 8.16 -0.41
C TYR A 35 10.85 7.74 0.36
N GLU A 36 9.77 7.42 -0.37
CA GLU A 36 8.55 6.89 0.22
C GLU A 36 8.88 5.67 1.07
N LYS A 37 9.63 4.70 0.53
CA LYS A 37 10.04 3.48 1.25
C LYS A 37 10.83 3.72 2.54
N SER A 38 11.59 4.80 2.62
CA SER A 38 12.36 5.16 3.83
C SER A 38 11.49 5.72 4.96
N ILE A 39 10.25 6.13 4.66
CA ILE A 39 9.34 6.71 5.64
C ILE A 39 8.47 5.59 6.23
N PRO A 40 8.41 5.46 7.58
CA PRO A 40 7.50 4.55 8.26
C PRO A 40 6.04 4.74 7.83
N ILE A 41 5.26 3.67 7.89
CA ILE A 41 3.81 3.75 7.69
C ILE A 41 3.16 3.93 9.06
N ARG A 42 2.55 5.10 9.28
CA ARG A 42 1.74 5.39 10.47
C ARG A 42 0.28 5.11 10.14
N ILE A 43 -0.28 4.06 10.70
CA ILE A 43 -1.68 3.65 10.52
C ILE A 43 -2.29 3.33 11.89
N GLU A 44 -3.51 3.76 12.11
CA GLU A 44 -4.26 3.49 13.35
C GLU A 44 -4.82 2.06 13.34
N SER A 45 -5.28 1.59 12.18
CA SER A 45 -5.79 0.24 12.02
C SER A 45 -5.33 -0.43 10.73
N LEU A 46 -5.02 -1.72 10.85
CA LEU A 46 -4.70 -2.62 9.75
C LEU A 46 -5.71 -3.77 9.74
N GLY A 47 -6.50 -3.86 8.67
CA GLY A 47 -7.36 -4.98 8.36
C GLY A 47 -6.73 -5.82 7.25
N ILE A 48 -6.70 -7.14 7.39
CA ILE A 48 -6.22 -8.05 6.34
C ILE A 48 -7.28 -9.14 6.14
N GLY A 49 -7.72 -9.32 4.90
CA GLY A 49 -8.54 -10.43 4.45
C GLY A 49 -7.88 -11.17 3.28
N GLU A 50 -8.59 -12.13 2.71
CA GLU A 50 -8.05 -13.00 1.65
C GLU A 50 -7.57 -12.24 0.41
N ASN A 51 -8.39 -11.29 -0.08
CA ASN A 51 -8.12 -10.53 -1.31
C ASN A 51 -8.07 -9.02 -1.07
N TYR A 52 -8.03 -8.57 0.19
CA TYR A 52 -8.03 -7.15 0.51
C TYR A 52 -7.24 -6.80 1.78
N MET A 53 -6.77 -5.57 1.81
CA MET A 53 -6.13 -4.93 2.95
C MET A 53 -6.81 -3.60 3.21
N GLU A 54 -7.12 -3.32 4.48
CA GLU A 54 -7.63 -2.04 4.92
C GLU A 54 -6.60 -1.31 5.79
N LEU A 55 -6.24 -0.09 5.39
CA LEU A 55 -5.40 0.83 6.14
C LEU A 55 -6.25 2.01 6.60
N ASN A 56 -6.61 2.02 7.89
CA ASN A 56 -7.56 2.94 8.52
C ASN A 56 -8.97 2.89 7.91
N LYS A 57 -9.17 3.56 6.77
CA LYS A 57 -10.44 3.66 6.02
C LYS A 57 -10.20 3.57 4.50
N ARG A 58 -9.03 3.06 4.13
CA ARG A 58 -8.55 2.91 2.76
C ARG A 58 -8.45 1.43 2.47
N VAL A 59 -9.13 0.97 1.44
CA VAL A 59 -9.12 -0.43 1.05
C VAL A 59 -8.24 -0.58 -0.19
N VAL A 60 -7.40 -1.60 -0.19
CA VAL A 60 -6.73 -2.12 -1.37
C VAL A 60 -7.28 -3.53 -1.55
N GLU A 61 -7.97 -3.76 -2.65
CA GLU A 61 -8.55 -5.07 -2.95
C GLU A 61 -8.15 -5.52 -4.35
N ILE A 62 -8.14 -6.83 -4.55
CA ILE A 62 -8.02 -7.43 -5.87
C ILE A 62 -9.39 -7.88 -6.34
N ASP A 63 -9.80 -7.32 -7.47
CA ASP A 63 -11.02 -7.69 -8.17
C ASP A 63 -10.85 -8.98 -8.98
N THR A 64 -11.96 -9.58 -9.41
CA THR A 64 -11.99 -10.77 -10.25
C THR A 64 -11.35 -10.56 -11.63
N ASP A 65 -11.24 -9.31 -12.08
CA ASP A 65 -10.68 -8.92 -13.38
C ASP A 65 -9.15 -8.69 -13.37
N ASN A 66 -8.46 -9.22 -12.36
CA ASN A 66 -7.04 -8.97 -12.14
C ASN A 66 -6.69 -7.47 -12.00
N GLU A 67 -7.58 -6.71 -11.35
CA GLU A 67 -7.41 -5.29 -11.07
C GLU A 67 -7.24 -5.03 -9.58
N LEU A 68 -6.16 -4.33 -9.21
CA LEU A 68 -5.99 -3.75 -7.89
C LEU A 68 -6.81 -2.48 -7.79
N ASN A 69 -7.87 -2.52 -7.01
CA ASN A 69 -8.73 -1.39 -6.70
C ASN A 69 -8.26 -0.71 -5.42
N PHE A 70 -8.11 0.60 -5.50
CA PHE A 70 -7.81 1.45 -4.35
C PHE A 70 -9.04 2.26 -4.01
N GLU A 71 -9.53 2.13 -2.79
CA GLU A 71 -10.74 2.82 -2.34
C GLU A 71 -10.50 3.71 -1.13
N TYR A 72 -11.33 4.76 -1.02
CA TYR A 72 -11.47 5.54 0.20
C TYR A 72 -12.94 5.73 0.52
N LYS A 73 -13.37 5.36 1.74
CA LYS A 73 -14.79 5.47 2.14
C LYS A 73 -15.72 4.84 1.09
N ARG A 74 -15.34 3.68 0.55
CA ARG A 74 -16.08 2.93 -0.49
C ARG A 74 -16.26 3.70 -1.81
N LYS A 75 -15.31 4.59 -2.13
CA LYS A 75 -15.22 5.27 -3.43
C LYS A 75 -13.92 4.89 -4.11
N PRO A 76 -13.95 4.49 -5.39
CA PRO A 76 -12.74 4.17 -6.14
C PRO A 76 -11.88 5.42 -6.31
N ILE A 77 -10.59 5.30 -5.98
CA ILE A 77 -9.57 6.34 -6.16
C ILE A 77 -8.78 6.05 -7.44
N CYS A 78 -8.34 4.81 -7.61
CA CYS A 78 -7.61 4.38 -8.79
C CYS A 78 -7.67 2.86 -8.93
N LYS A 79 -7.41 2.40 -10.16
CA LYS A 79 -7.29 0.99 -10.50
C LYS A 79 -5.93 0.72 -11.12
N ARG A 80 -5.41 -0.49 -10.91
CA ARG A 80 -4.16 -0.93 -11.53
C ARG A 80 -4.25 -2.39 -11.95
N ARG A 81 -3.99 -2.67 -13.22
CA ARG A 81 -3.85 -4.06 -13.70
C ARG A 81 -2.52 -4.66 -13.25
N PHE A 82 -2.56 -5.94 -12.91
CA PHE A 82 -1.38 -6.76 -12.71
C PHE A 82 -1.27 -7.82 -13.82
N PRO A 83 -0.07 -8.39 -14.06
CA PRO A 83 0.14 -9.37 -15.11
C PRO A 83 -0.75 -10.60 -14.92
N THR A 84 -1.35 -11.08 -16.01
CA THR A 84 -2.31 -12.21 -15.98
C THR A 84 -1.65 -13.53 -15.56
N GLU A 85 -0.32 -13.62 -15.66
CA GLU A 85 0.47 -14.79 -15.26
C GLU A 85 0.59 -14.93 -13.73
N VAL A 86 0.19 -13.92 -12.96
CA VAL A 86 0.27 -13.92 -11.50
C VAL A 86 -1.12 -14.19 -10.93
N THR A 87 -1.24 -15.17 -10.03
CA THR A 87 -2.51 -15.44 -9.35
C THR A 87 -2.94 -14.23 -8.50
N PRO A 88 -4.24 -13.99 -8.30
CA PRO A 88 -4.73 -12.93 -7.42
C PRO A 88 -4.06 -12.95 -6.04
N GLN A 89 -3.91 -14.12 -5.44
CA GLN A 89 -3.27 -14.30 -4.14
C GLN A 89 -1.78 -13.92 -4.16
N GLU A 90 -1.03 -14.33 -5.19
CA GLU A 90 0.37 -13.93 -5.34
C GLU A 90 0.53 -12.44 -5.59
N ALA A 91 -0.36 -11.85 -6.40
CA ALA A 91 -0.39 -10.42 -6.66
C ALA A 91 -0.67 -9.65 -5.37
N PHE A 92 -1.65 -10.11 -4.58
CA PHE A 92 -1.97 -9.53 -3.29
C PHE A 92 -0.79 -9.63 -2.32
N HIS A 93 -0.16 -10.80 -2.23
CA HIS A 93 1.01 -10.98 -1.38
C HIS A 93 2.18 -10.06 -1.77
N LYS A 94 2.45 -9.90 -3.08
CA LYS A 94 3.47 -8.94 -3.58
C LYS A 94 3.11 -7.50 -3.22
N VAL A 95 1.83 -7.14 -3.32
CA VAL A 95 1.32 -5.82 -2.90
C VAL A 95 1.53 -5.65 -1.40
N MET A 96 1.03 -6.56 -0.57
CA MET A 96 1.21 -6.54 0.89
C MET A 96 2.68 -6.35 1.31
N ILE A 97 3.61 -7.14 0.75
CA ILE A 97 5.05 -6.99 1.02
C ILE A 97 5.56 -5.61 0.58
N SER A 98 5.13 -5.11 -0.58
CA SER A 98 5.59 -3.82 -1.09
C SER A 98 5.06 -2.63 -0.31
N TYR A 99 3.85 -2.75 0.24
CA TYR A 99 3.17 -1.73 1.03
C TYR A 99 3.66 -1.77 2.47
N ILE A 100 3.45 -2.89 3.16
CA ILE A 100 3.69 -3.03 4.59
C ILE A 100 5.11 -3.50 4.88
N GLY A 101 5.53 -4.64 4.32
CA GLY A 101 6.87 -5.22 4.47
C GLY A 101 7.56 -4.94 5.81
N LYS A 102 8.84 -4.54 5.77
CA LYS A 102 9.63 -4.14 6.96
C LYS A 102 9.35 -2.71 7.45
N ARG A 103 8.30 -2.04 6.96
CA ARG A 103 8.07 -0.60 7.14
C ARG A 103 7.07 -0.28 8.26
N LEU A 104 6.52 -1.33 8.85
CA LEU A 104 5.56 -1.25 9.94
C LEU A 104 6.35 -1.18 11.25
N THR A 105 6.90 -0.01 11.56
CA THR A 105 7.87 0.08 12.65
C THR A 105 7.31 0.47 14.00
N ASP A 106 6.22 1.25 14.13
CA ASP A 106 6.06 1.93 15.44
C ASP A 106 4.67 1.91 16.09
N HIS A 107 3.54 2.02 15.39
CA HIS A 107 2.23 1.95 16.06
C HIS A 107 1.11 1.51 15.09
N VAL A 108 0.58 0.30 15.29
CA VAL A 108 -0.74 -0.10 14.80
C VAL A 108 -1.62 -0.26 16.04
N ASN A 109 -2.57 0.64 16.25
CA ASN A 109 -3.43 0.60 17.43
C ASN A 109 -4.44 -0.56 17.38
N LYS A 110 -4.80 -1.00 16.16
CA LYS A 110 -5.76 -2.07 15.94
C LYS A 110 -5.38 -2.94 14.74
N LEU A 111 -5.12 -4.21 14.99
CA LEU A 111 -4.90 -5.22 13.95
C LEU A 111 -6.14 -6.13 13.89
N VAL A 112 -6.72 -6.29 12.70
CA VAL A 112 -7.90 -7.13 12.45
C VAL A 112 -7.60 -8.08 11.32
N PHE A 113 -7.88 -9.37 11.55
CA PHE A 113 -7.82 -10.39 10.51
C PHE A 113 -9.22 -10.91 10.24
N ASN A 114 -9.67 -10.80 8.99
CA ASN A 114 -11.00 -11.25 8.58
C ASN A 114 -10.85 -12.48 7.69
N ASN A 115 -11.47 -13.61 8.08
CA ASN A 115 -11.42 -14.88 7.35
C ASN A 115 -10.02 -15.36 6.99
N LEU A 116 -9.16 -15.45 8.01
CA LEU A 116 -7.76 -15.87 7.90
C LEU A 116 -7.56 -17.40 7.81
N LEU A 117 -8.52 -18.16 7.28
CA LEU A 117 -8.51 -19.64 7.39
C LEU A 117 -7.39 -20.34 6.58
N SER A 118 -6.49 -19.64 5.90
CA SER A 118 -5.49 -20.33 5.05
C SER A 118 -4.11 -19.71 4.83
N VAL A 119 -3.74 -18.49 5.27
CA VAL A 119 -2.57 -17.84 4.62
C VAL A 119 -1.45 -17.28 5.51
N LEU A 120 -1.59 -17.14 6.84
CA LEU A 120 -0.48 -16.59 7.65
C LEU A 120 0.20 -17.64 8.54
N ASN A 121 1.03 -18.48 7.91
CA ASN A 121 2.22 -18.99 8.59
C ASN A 121 3.26 -17.86 8.59
N LEU A 122 3.20 -17.00 9.60
CA LEU A 122 4.30 -16.07 9.88
C LEU A 122 5.47 -16.89 10.47
N PRO A 123 6.72 -16.61 10.07
CA PRO A 123 7.90 -17.28 10.62
C PRO A 123 8.08 -17.02 12.12
#